data_AF-A0A8A3P501-F1
#
_entry.id   AF-A0A8A3P501-F1
#
_cell.length_a   1.000
_cell.length_b   1.000
_cell.length_c   1.000
_cell.angle_alpha   90.00
_cell.angle_beta   90.00
_cell.angle_gamma   90.00
#
_symmetry.space_group_name_H-M   'P 1'
#
loop_
_entity.id
_entity.type
_entity.pdbx_description
1 polymer ?
#
loop_
_entity_poly.entity_id
_entity_poly.type
_entity_poly.pdbx_seq_one_letter_code
_entity_poly.pdbx_strand_id
1 'polypeptide(L)'
;MDSQVDPSHPSAAPSENYPPISNMTTMSRWELLKAREEPVAVIEIKDLQVEAFIGADAWGWDWDVKNCQSQPILVSMSLSLRQPFSTASEKDDLTEDTIHYGRLRSGIIESVSNFNSPQFNPMSPMYFCPGVLILHIAEYFSQVARLTTGKYINWSSYKVMLPKSSLFGAGISLTVETLYNAPSLKNKNGAWGAACTLRVHDLTVPIIIGMLDKERVRKQNVVANVEIDRYQSIGDLHWDIEQMILRTMEESSFQTLEALAEQIGKRVTRHILIPNLIAKVRSESAKANNKWESYSDDYKMVPWKKTEIINLCSTIKIKLEKPGIYIDTTPGVEMTMDIRPLPNSPYFSLWKGYKRLSTPKRPFEGSLNEWIAKNSPEGMTEGDSTMLDLAQQMEAFQASLAESRRFTSEVISRPSSSSKSIPGGLKNEESGLADLQRKMESFQAGFAQSKKNTDEINAQAQSSHSKP
;
A
#
# COMPACT_ATOMS: atom_id res chain seq x y z
N MET A 1 -51.93 -7.06 32.90
CA MET A 1 -50.74 -7.42 33.70
C MET A 1 -49.62 -7.61 32.70
N ASP A 2 -49.07 -6.48 32.26
CA ASP A 2 -48.06 -6.41 31.21
C ASP A 2 -46.74 -6.00 31.87
N SER A 3 -45.74 -6.85 31.75
CA SER A 3 -44.38 -6.61 32.23
C SER A 3 -43.54 -6.13 31.05
N GLN A 4 -43.38 -4.82 30.93
CA GLN A 4 -42.34 -4.19 30.13
C GLN A 4 -40.97 -4.64 30.65
N VAL A 5 -40.16 -5.24 29.78
CA VAL A 5 -38.76 -5.55 30.07
C VAL A 5 -37.94 -4.28 29.82
N ASP A 6 -37.34 -3.79 30.90
CA ASP A 6 -36.46 -2.62 30.96
C ASP A 6 -35.19 -2.83 30.10
N PRO A 7 -34.85 -1.93 29.16
CA PRO A 7 -33.67 -2.07 28.29
C PRO A 7 -32.32 -1.85 28.99
N SER A 8 -32.29 -1.57 30.30
CA SER A 8 -31.11 -1.06 30.99
C SER A 8 -30.30 -2.09 31.81
N HIS A 9 -30.57 -3.39 31.70
CA HIS A 9 -29.82 -4.42 32.46
C HIS A 9 -28.73 -5.14 31.63
N PRO A 10 -27.43 -4.91 31.92
CA PRO A 10 -26.34 -5.69 31.34
C PRO A 10 -26.26 -7.04 32.05
N SER A 11 -26.96 -8.05 31.53
CA SER A 11 -26.84 -9.42 32.05
C SER A 11 -25.40 -9.91 31.87
N ALA A 12 -24.87 -10.45 32.95
CA ALA A 12 -23.49 -10.88 33.12
C ALA A 12 -23.14 -12.04 32.17
N ALA A 13 -22.50 -11.71 31.06
CA ALA A 13 -21.69 -12.65 30.29
C ALA A 13 -20.25 -12.59 30.81
N PRO A 14 -19.57 -13.73 31.01
CA PRO A 14 -18.21 -13.76 31.53
C PRO A 14 -17.28 -12.96 30.61
N SER A 15 -16.48 -12.07 31.20
CA SER A 15 -15.51 -11.25 30.49
C SER A 15 -14.44 -12.13 29.85
N GLU A 16 -14.60 -12.41 28.56
CA GLU A 16 -13.54 -13.03 27.78
C GLU A 16 -12.50 -11.96 27.44
N ASN A 17 -11.28 -12.13 27.97
CA ASN A 17 -10.13 -11.30 27.62
C ASN A 17 -9.83 -11.46 26.12
N TYR A 18 -10.23 -10.48 25.32
CA TYR A 18 -9.88 -10.38 23.89
C TYR A 18 -8.39 -10.04 23.76
N PRO A 19 -7.60 -10.78 22.96
CA PRO A 19 -6.24 -10.34 22.66
C PRO A 19 -6.30 -9.03 21.89
N PRO A 20 -5.44 -8.04 22.20
CA PRO A 20 -5.38 -6.81 21.44
C PRO A 20 -5.05 -7.10 19.97
N ILE A 21 -5.48 -6.21 19.09
CA ILE A 21 -5.24 -6.20 17.62
C ILE A 21 -3.73 -6.35 17.26
N SER A 22 -2.84 -6.20 18.23
CA SER A 22 -1.37 -6.22 18.12
C SER A 22 -0.71 -7.57 17.76
N ASN A 23 -1.43 -8.71 17.77
CA ASN A 23 -0.84 -10.04 17.49
C ASN A 23 -1.20 -10.62 16.11
N MET A 24 -1.72 -9.80 15.19
CA MET A 24 -2.16 -10.27 13.86
C MET A 24 -1.01 -10.38 12.86
N THR A 25 -1.09 -11.36 11.96
CA THR A 25 -0.20 -11.41 10.79
C THR A 25 -0.56 -10.28 9.84
N THR A 26 0.39 -9.37 9.56
CA THR A 26 0.19 -8.37 8.50
C THR A 26 0.29 -9.04 7.14
N MET A 27 -0.76 -8.92 6.34
CA MET A 27 -0.87 -9.51 5.01
C MET A 27 -1.08 -8.42 3.97
N SER A 28 -0.78 -8.72 2.71
CA SER A 28 -1.29 -7.89 1.61
C SER A 28 -2.80 -8.08 1.48
N ARG A 29 -3.48 -7.10 0.89
CA ARG A 29 -4.90 -7.21 0.57
C ARG A 29 -5.19 -8.42 -0.31
N TRP A 30 -4.32 -8.70 -1.28
CA TRP A 30 -4.45 -9.87 -2.13
C TRP A 30 -4.33 -11.19 -1.35
N GLU A 31 -3.34 -11.30 -0.46
CA GLU A 31 -3.17 -12.48 0.40
C GLU A 31 -4.39 -12.68 1.30
N LEU A 32 -4.93 -11.60 1.86
CA LEU A 32 -6.12 -11.62 2.69
C LEU A 32 -7.35 -12.08 1.88
N LEU A 33 -7.56 -11.54 0.68
CA LEU A 33 -8.66 -11.95 -0.20
C LEU A 33 -8.56 -13.41 -0.63
N LYS A 34 -7.35 -13.92 -0.86
CA LYS A 34 -7.12 -15.33 -1.18
C LYS A 34 -7.36 -16.25 0.03
N ALA A 35 -7.04 -15.78 1.23
CA ALA A 35 -7.26 -16.50 2.48
C ALA A 35 -8.72 -16.46 2.93
N ARG A 36 -9.49 -15.49 2.45
CA ARG A 36 -10.90 -15.29 2.78
C ARG A 36 -11.77 -16.36 2.12
N GLU A 37 -12.67 -16.93 2.91
CA GLU A 37 -13.75 -17.79 2.43
C GLU A 37 -14.82 -16.95 1.70
N GLU A 38 -15.54 -17.55 0.75
CA GLU A 38 -16.66 -16.88 0.09
C GLU A 38 -17.69 -16.42 1.13
N PRO A 39 -18.08 -15.13 1.14
CA PRO A 39 -18.98 -14.61 2.16
C PRO A 39 -20.40 -15.14 1.94
N VAL A 40 -20.95 -15.81 2.95
CA VAL A 40 -22.31 -16.37 2.91
C VAL A 40 -23.36 -15.28 3.10
N ALA A 41 -23.08 -14.31 3.97
CA ALA A 41 -23.92 -13.13 4.19
C ALA A 41 -23.06 -11.94 4.63
N VAL A 42 -23.36 -10.75 4.12
CA VAL A 42 -22.65 -9.52 4.45
C VAL A 42 -23.63 -8.46 4.95
N ILE A 43 -23.30 -7.85 6.09
CA ILE A 43 -24.04 -6.72 6.66
C ILE A 43 -23.13 -5.50 6.57
N GLU A 44 -23.65 -4.42 6.02
CA GLU A 44 -22.83 -3.27 5.66
C GLU A 44 -23.51 -1.93 5.98
N ILE A 45 -22.71 -1.00 6.49
CA ILE A 45 -23.00 0.43 6.55
C ILE A 45 -22.03 1.12 5.60
N LYS A 46 -22.56 1.86 4.62
CA LYS A 46 -21.77 2.59 3.64
C LYS A 46 -21.80 4.08 3.92
N ASP A 47 -20.62 4.68 3.89
CA ASP A 47 -20.37 6.12 3.86
C ASP A 47 -21.21 6.91 4.88
N LEU A 48 -21.29 6.40 6.12
CA LEU A 48 -21.96 7.10 7.21
C LEU A 48 -21.16 8.36 7.54
N GLN A 49 -21.77 9.51 7.28
CA GLN A 49 -21.17 10.80 7.58
C GLN A 49 -21.24 11.10 9.08
N VAL A 50 -20.07 11.38 9.66
CA VAL A 50 -19.90 11.82 11.05
C VAL A 50 -18.78 12.86 11.11
N GLU A 51 -18.63 13.56 12.23
CA GLU A 51 -17.56 14.54 12.42
C GLU A 51 -16.47 13.97 13.34
N ALA A 52 -15.21 14.16 12.99
CA ALA A 52 -14.08 13.72 13.80
C ALA A 52 -12.94 14.74 13.79
N PHE A 53 -12.21 14.82 14.91
CA PHE A 53 -10.93 15.52 14.99
C PHE A 53 -9.83 14.59 14.47
N ILE A 54 -9.56 14.63 13.17
CA ILE A 54 -8.66 13.68 12.52
C ILE A 54 -8.05 14.26 11.25
N GLY A 55 -6.80 13.90 10.96
CA GLY A 55 -6.08 14.15 9.73
C GLY A 55 -5.83 15.62 9.43
N ALA A 56 -4.78 15.89 8.67
CA ALA A 56 -4.65 17.15 7.98
C ALA A 56 -5.80 17.27 6.95
N ASP A 57 -6.55 18.36 7.03
CA ASP A 57 -7.44 18.78 5.96
C ASP A 57 -6.70 19.72 4.99
N ALA A 58 -7.33 19.99 3.86
CA ALA A 58 -6.84 20.88 2.82
C ALA A 58 -6.67 22.35 3.25
N TRP A 59 -7.26 22.76 4.37
CA TRP A 59 -7.39 24.16 4.77
C TRP A 59 -6.51 24.51 5.97
N GLY A 60 -5.88 23.51 6.59
CA GLY A 60 -4.76 23.67 7.49
C GLY A 60 -4.90 22.80 8.74
N TRP A 61 -3.88 21.98 8.94
CA TRP A 61 -3.46 21.57 10.28
C TRP A 61 -1.93 21.45 10.28
N ASP A 62 -1.24 22.52 10.68
CA ASP A 62 0.23 22.55 10.87
C ASP A 62 0.65 21.81 12.14
N TRP A 63 0.00 20.67 12.44
CA TRP A 63 0.16 19.90 13.67
C TRP A 63 -0.15 20.70 14.94
N ASP A 64 -0.85 21.83 14.81
CA ASP A 64 -1.36 22.59 15.95
C ASP A 64 -2.56 21.86 16.54
N VAL A 65 -2.27 20.91 17.43
CA VAL A 65 -3.25 20.09 18.15
C VAL A 65 -4.33 20.95 18.82
N LYS A 66 -4.01 22.20 19.21
CA LYS A 66 -4.97 23.09 19.90
C LYS A 66 -6.01 23.69 18.97
N ASN A 67 -5.69 23.81 17.68
CA ASN A 67 -6.55 24.40 16.66
C ASN A 67 -7.05 23.36 15.63
N CYS A 68 -6.89 22.06 15.92
CA CYS A 68 -7.44 21.00 15.07
C CYS A 68 -8.97 21.10 15.05
N GLN A 69 -9.54 21.47 13.91
CA GLN A 69 -10.99 21.54 13.73
C GLN A 69 -11.55 20.15 13.41
N SER A 70 -12.79 19.90 13.81
CA SER A 70 -13.49 18.70 13.36
C SER A 70 -13.77 18.80 11.86
N GLN A 71 -13.63 17.69 11.15
CA GLN A 71 -14.00 17.60 9.74
C GLN A 71 -15.00 16.48 9.50
N PRO A 72 -15.88 16.60 8.48
CA PRO A 72 -16.75 15.52 8.08
C PRO A 72 -15.91 14.37 7.53
N ILE A 73 -16.18 13.17 8.03
CA ILE A 73 -15.59 11.92 7.56
C ILE A 73 -16.70 10.97 7.13
N LEU A 74 -16.39 10.04 6.23
CA LEU A 74 -17.31 8.95 5.87
C LEU A 74 -16.77 7.65 6.44
N VAL A 75 -17.55 7.00 7.28
CA VAL A 75 -17.20 5.71 7.88
C VAL A 75 -18.02 4.62 7.20
N SER A 76 -17.34 3.63 6.64
CA SER A 76 -17.97 2.40 6.15
C SER A 76 -17.52 1.21 7.00
N MET A 77 -18.44 0.29 7.23
CA MET A 77 -18.20 -0.94 7.99
C MET A 77 -18.91 -2.10 7.30
N SER A 78 -18.19 -3.16 6.99
CA SER A 78 -18.72 -4.37 6.37
C SER A 78 -18.35 -5.58 7.22
N LEU A 79 -19.33 -6.43 7.54
CA LEU A 79 -19.16 -7.64 8.33
C LEU A 79 -19.64 -8.85 7.55
N SER A 80 -18.80 -9.87 7.43
CA SER A 80 -19.18 -11.15 6.82
C SER A 80 -19.50 -12.16 7.91
N LEU A 81 -20.71 -12.71 7.85
CA LEU A 81 -21.17 -13.74 8.77
C LEU A 81 -20.63 -15.12 8.37
N ARG A 82 -20.39 -15.98 9.37
CA ARG A 82 -20.02 -17.39 9.17
C ARG A 82 -21.18 -18.25 8.67
N GLN A 83 -22.40 -17.84 8.97
CA GLN A 83 -23.63 -18.56 8.65
C GLN A 83 -24.62 -17.58 8.02
N PRO A 84 -25.53 -18.06 7.16
CA PRO A 84 -26.61 -17.23 6.64
C PRO A 84 -27.58 -16.84 7.76
N PHE A 85 -28.33 -15.75 7.55
CA PHE A 85 -29.38 -15.27 8.46
C PHE A 85 -30.71 -16.03 8.26
N SER A 86 -30.66 -17.37 8.14
CA SER A 86 -31.80 -18.20 7.73
C SER A 86 -33.04 -18.01 8.62
N THR A 87 -32.85 -17.95 9.94
CA THR A 87 -33.95 -17.79 10.90
C THR A 87 -34.54 -16.40 10.80
N ALA A 88 -33.69 -15.37 10.70
CA ALA A 88 -34.15 -13.99 10.55
C ALA A 88 -34.93 -13.81 9.23
N SER A 89 -34.49 -14.45 8.15
CA SER A 89 -35.16 -14.41 6.86
C SER A 89 -36.48 -15.18 6.84
N GLU A 90 -36.55 -16.35 7.49
CA GLU A 90 -37.75 -17.18 7.51
C GLU A 90 -38.84 -16.61 8.41
N LYS A 91 -38.45 -16.01 9.54
CA LYS A 91 -39.38 -15.50 10.56
C LYS A 91 -39.68 -14.02 10.44
N ASP A 92 -38.98 -13.31 9.55
CA ASP A 92 -39.05 -11.85 9.44
C ASP A 92 -38.86 -11.16 10.81
N ASP A 93 -37.84 -11.62 11.55
CA ASP A 93 -37.56 -11.16 12.92
C ASP A 93 -36.05 -11.06 13.17
N LEU A 94 -35.66 -10.22 14.13
CA LEU A 94 -34.28 -9.99 14.52
C LEU A 94 -33.80 -11.06 15.50
N THR A 95 -33.49 -12.23 14.96
CA THR A 95 -32.98 -13.38 15.72
C THR A 95 -31.45 -13.35 15.92
N GLU A 96 -30.92 -14.25 16.74
CA GLU A 96 -29.49 -14.30 17.12
C GLU A 96 -28.52 -14.59 15.96
N ASP A 97 -29.04 -14.99 14.80
CA ASP A 97 -28.27 -15.29 13.59
C ASP A 97 -28.06 -14.09 12.66
N THR A 98 -28.54 -12.90 13.03
CA THR A 98 -28.30 -11.64 12.30
C THR A 98 -27.77 -10.53 13.21
N ILE A 99 -27.17 -9.51 12.59
CA ILE A 99 -26.69 -8.31 13.27
C ILE A 99 -27.52 -7.12 12.80
N HIS A 100 -28.20 -6.46 13.73
CA HIS A 100 -29.00 -5.28 13.39
C HIS A 100 -28.12 -4.13 12.88
N TYR A 101 -28.26 -3.75 11.61
CA TYR A 101 -27.48 -2.67 11.00
C TYR A 101 -27.66 -1.33 11.73
N GLY A 102 -28.82 -1.08 12.35
CA GLY A 102 -29.02 0.10 13.19
C GLY A 102 -28.13 0.12 14.45
N ARG A 103 -27.76 -1.05 15.00
CA ARG A 103 -26.78 -1.12 16.10
C ARG A 103 -25.37 -0.81 15.61
N LEU A 104 -25.02 -1.25 14.38
CA LEU A 104 -23.75 -0.87 13.75
C LEU A 104 -23.69 0.64 13.53
N ARG A 105 -24.74 1.23 12.96
CA ARG A 105 -24.83 2.69 12.78
C ARG A 105 -24.66 3.45 14.10
N SER A 106 -25.44 3.10 15.12
CA SER A 106 -25.36 3.76 16.42
C SER A 106 -24.00 3.56 17.10
N GLY A 107 -23.42 2.36 17.00
CA GLY A 107 -22.09 2.07 17.53
C GLY A 107 -20.98 2.86 16.83
N ILE A 108 -21.05 3.07 15.51
CA ILE A 108 -20.11 3.96 14.81
C ILE A 108 -20.22 5.38 15.36
N ILE A 109 -21.43 5.93 15.45
CA ILE A 109 -21.66 7.30 15.95
C ILE A 109 -21.12 7.45 17.37
N GLU A 110 -21.43 6.49 18.25
CA GLU A 110 -20.98 6.51 19.64
C GLU A 110 -19.46 6.38 19.76
N SER A 111 -18.84 5.46 19.01
CA SER A 111 -17.39 5.29 19.00
C SER A 111 -16.65 6.55 18.53
N VAL A 112 -17.14 7.22 17.48
CA VAL A 112 -16.54 8.46 16.98
C VAL A 112 -16.77 9.62 17.96
N SER A 113 -17.95 9.69 18.59
CA SER A 113 -18.23 10.67 19.64
C SER A 113 -17.30 10.47 20.85
N ASN A 114 -17.02 9.22 21.23
CA ASN A 114 -16.09 8.88 22.31
C ASN A 114 -14.65 9.24 21.94
N PHE A 115 -14.25 9.00 20.69
CA PHE A 115 -12.96 9.40 20.17
C PHE A 115 -12.74 10.92 20.23
N ASN A 116 -13.78 11.70 19.94
CA ASN A 116 -13.73 13.17 20.01
C ASN A 116 -13.72 13.71 21.45
N SER A 117 -13.95 12.87 22.46
CA SER A 117 -13.99 13.30 23.86
C SER A 117 -12.61 13.81 24.31
N PRO A 118 -12.53 14.87 25.13
CA PRO A 118 -11.25 15.37 25.66
C PRO A 118 -10.43 14.33 26.43
N GLN A 119 -11.08 13.28 26.96
CA GLN A 119 -10.42 12.17 27.65
C GLN A 119 -9.56 11.32 26.70
N PHE A 120 -9.91 11.29 25.42
CA PHE A 120 -9.27 10.49 24.37
C PHE A 120 -8.50 11.36 23.37
N ASN A 121 -8.30 12.65 23.67
CA ASN A 121 -7.54 13.59 22.85
C ASN A 121 -6.22 13.98 23.55
N PRO A 122 -5.16 13.16 23.46
CA PRO A 122 -3.87 13.51 24.01
C PRO A 122 -3.23 14.63 23.19
N MET A 123 -2.40 15.42 23.85
CA MET A 123 -1.59 16.51 23.28
C MET A 123 -0.56 16.04 22.21
N SER A 124 -0.66 14.81 21.70
CA SER A 124 0.25 14.26 20.69
C SER A 124 -0.42 14.22 19.31
N PRO A 125 0.23 14.76 18.27
CA PRO A 125 -0.32 14.74 16.93
C PRO A 125 -0.51 13.34 16.32
N MET A 126 0.08 12.29 16.91
CA MET A 126 -0.14 10.90 16.46
C MET A 126 -1.58 10.41 16.64
N TYR A 127 -2.36 11.00 17.56
CA TYR A 127 -3.73 10.55 17.84
C TYR A 127 -4.72 10.93 16.74
N PHE A 128 -4.39 11.95 15.94
CA PHE A 128 -5.25 12.43 14.87
C PHE A 128 -5.04 11.67 13.57
N CYS A 129 -4.32 10.53 13.54
CA CYS A 129 -4.17 9.80 12.29
C CYS A 129 -5.39 8.88 12.01
N PRO A 130 -5.79 8.68 10.74
CA PRO A 130 -6.86 7.76 10.34
C PRO A 130 -6.75 6.35 10.93
N GLY A 131 -5.52 5.87 11.13
CA GLY A 131 -5.28 4.54 11.69
C GLY A 131 -5.75 4.40 13.14
N VAL A 132 -5.55 5.42 13.97
CA VAL A 132 -5.97 5.38 15.38
C VAL A 132 -7.49 5.39 15.49
N LEU A 133 -8.19 6.20 14.68
CA LEU A 133 -9.66 6.18 14.67
C LEU A 133 -10.22 4.81 14.25
N ILE A 134 -9.67 4.21 13.18
CA ILE A 134 -10.13 2.88 12.73
C ILE A 134 -9.92 1.84 13.83
N LEU A 135 -8.77 1.85 14.49
CA LEU A 135 -8.50 0.95 15.61
C LEU A 135 -9.47 1.19 16.78
N HIS A 136 -9.78 2.45 17.10
CA HIS A 136 -10.74 2.81 18.14
C HIS A 136 -12.15 2.28 17.82
N ILE A 137 -12.62 2.45 16.57
CA ILE A 137 -13.92 1.93 16.12
C ILE A 137 -13.93 0.39 16.23
N ALA A 138 -12.89 -0.28 15.74
CA ALA A 138 -12.80 -1.74 15.78
C ALA A 138 -12.74 -2.28 17.23
N GLU A 139 -12.05 -1.57 18.12
CA GLU A 139 -11.97 -1.90 19.54
C GLU A 139 -13.31 -1.70 20.25
N TYR A 140 -14.00 -0.59 19.98
CA TYR A 140 -15.35 -0.33 20.50
C TYR A 140 -16.30 -1.48 20.15
N PHE A 141 -16.30 -1.92 18.89
CA PHE A 141 -17.17 -3.02 18.48
C PHE A 141 -16.80 -4.36 19.11
N SER A 142 -15.52 -4.60 19.33
CA SER A 142 -15.04 -5.84 19.94
C SER A 142 -15.30 -5.90 21.45
N GLN A 143 -15.10 -4.80 22.17
CA GLN A 143 -15.12 -4.77 23.64
C GLN A 143 -16.40 -4.20 24.24
N VAL A 144 -16.91 -3.10 23.69
CA VAL A 144 -18.03 -2.34 24.26
C VAL A 144 -19.35 -2.85 23.71
N ALA A 145 -19.50 -2.83 22.38
CA ALA A 145 -20.69 -3.36 21.72
C ALA A 145 -20.77 -4.91 21.79
N ARG A 146 -19.69 -5.56 22.27
CA ARG A 146 -19.56 -7.01 22.43
C ARG A 146 -19.98 -7.79 21.17
N LEU A 147 -19.71 -7.24 19.99
CA LEU A 147 -19.81 -8.04 18.78
C LEU A 147 -18.76 -9.13 18.89
N THR A 148 -19.21 -10.38 18.97
CA THR A 148 -18.34 -11.54 19.09
C THR A 148 -17.71 -11.83 17.72
N THR A 149 -16.75 -10.99 17.33
CA THR A 149 -16.18 -10.91 15.97
C THR A 149 -15.46 -12.19 15.54
N GLY A 150 -15.22 -13.14 16.45
CA GLY A 150 -14.76 -14.50 16.11
C GLY A 150 -15.86 -15.57 16.02
N LYS A 151 -16.97 -15.42 16.76
CA LYS A 151 -18.03 -16.44 16.85
C LYS A 151 -18.96 -16.41 15.64
N TYR A 152 -19.43 -15.22 15.26
CA TYR A 152 -20.41 -15.06 14.19
C TYR A 152 -19.81 -14.47 12.92
N ILE A 153 -18.66 -13.82 13.03
CA ILE A 153 -18.02 -13.09 11.94
C ILE A 153 -16.73 -13.83 11.54
N ASN A 154 -16.47 -13.95 10.24
CA ASN A 154 -15.20 -14.47 9.71
C ASN A 154 -14.34 -13.37 9.07
N TRP A 155 -14.94 -12.24 8.68
CA TRP A 155 -14.25 -11.09 8.11
C TRP A 155 -14.92 -9.78 8.48
N SER A 156 -14.12 -8.76 8.73
CA SER A 156 -14.57 -7.38 8.91
C SER A 156 -13.76 -6.43 8.04
N SER A 157 -14.39 -5.33 7.62
CA SER A 157 -13.75 -4.21 6.95
C SER A 157 -14.21 -2.91 7.59
N TYR A 158 -13.25 -2.08 7.96
CA TYR A 158 -13.47 -0.72 8.44
C TYR A 158 -12.78 0.24 7.49
N LYS A 159 -13.51 1.21 6.96
CA LYS A 159 -12.99 2.24 6.07
C LYS A 159 -13.35 3.61 6.61
N VAL A 160 -12.35 4.48 6.71
CA VAL A 160 -12.52 5.92 6.99
C VAL A 160 -12.08 6.68 5.75
N MET A 161 -12.98 7.50 5.21
CA MET A 161 -12.72 8.45 4.13
C MET A 161 -12.65 9.87 4.71
N LEU A 162 -11.65 10.64 4.28
CA LEU A 162 -11.46 12.05 4.57
C LEU A 162 -11.70 12.86 3.27
N PRO A 163 -12.93 13.28 2.97
CA PRO A 163 -13.21 14.02 1.73
C PRO A 163 -12.48 15.37 1.67
N LYS A 164 -12.28 16.02 2.82
CA LYS A 164 -11.61 17.33 2.90
C LYS A 164 -10.09 17.25 2.97
N SER A 165 -9.49 16.06 2.94
CA SER A 165 -8.02 15.95 2.94
C SER A 165 -7.38 16.34 1.61
N SER A 166 -8.17 16.43 0.53
CA SER A 166 -7.69 16.73 -0.82
C SER A 166 -8.43 17.94 -1.40
N LEU A 167 -7.71 18.83 -2.08
CA LEU A 167 -8.29 19.90 -2.92
C LEU A 167 -8.44 19.49 -4.38
N PHE A 168 -7.70 18.48 -4.81
CA PHE A 168 -7.56 18.11 -6.22
C PHE A 168 -8.23 16.78 -6.54
N GLY A 169 -8.66 16.01 -5.54
CA GLY A 169 -9.35 14.74 -5.70
C GLY A 169 -10.55 14.59 -4.76
N ALA A 170 -11.10 13.37 -4.72
CA ALA A 170 -12.24 13.04 -3.88
C ALA A 170 -11.87 12.88 -2.40
N GLY A 171 -10.58 12.84 -2.07
CA GLY A 171 -10.04 12.72 -0.71
C GLY A 171 -9.17 11.47 -0.52
N ILE A 172 -8.88 11.16 0.73
CA ILE A 172 -8.07 10.01 1.13
C ILE A 172 -8.95 9.00 1.87
N SER A 173 -8.76 7.70 1.66
CA SER A 173 -9.30 6.69 2.57
C SER A 173 -8.23 5.80 3.17
N LEU A 174 -8.45 5.37 4.41
CA LEU A 174 -7.77 4.24 5.01
C LEU A 174 -8.77 3.09 5.19
N THR A 175 -8.39 1.88 4.78
CA THR A 175 -9.19 0.66 4.96
C THR A 175 -8.39 -0.37 5.73
N VAL A 176 -8.99 -0.93 6.77
CA VAL A 176 -8.44 -2.08 7.51
C VAL A 176 -9.40 -3.25 7.37
N GLU A 177 -8.90 -4.36 6.85
CA GLU A 177 -9.63 -5.62 6.73
C GLU A 177 -9.03 -6.64 7.69
N THR A 178 -9.86 -7.45 8.35
CA THR A 178 -9.42 -8.43 9.35
C THR A 178 -10.12 -9.77 9.12
N LEU A 179 -9.36 -10.86 9.20
CA LEU A 179 -9.87 -12.23 9.20
C LEU A 179 -9.86 -12.82 10.61
N TYR A 180 -10.93 -13.56 10.93
CA TYR A 180 -11.14 -14.14 12.26
C TYR A 180 -11.14 -15.66 12.20
N ASN A 181 -10.52 -16.29 13.18
CA ASN A 181 -10.58 -17.75 13.35
C ASN A 181 -11.95 -18.17 13.87
N ALA A 182 -12.38 -19.36 13.45
CA ALA A 182 -13.53 -20.01 14.06
C ALA A 182 -13.23 -20.30 15.54
N PRO A 183 -14.23 -20.24 16.43
CA PRO A 183 -14.07 -20.62 17.82
C PRO A 183 -13.56 -22.05 17.92
N SER A 184 -12.49 -22.29 18.68
CA SER A 184 -12.02 -23.64 18.95
C SER A 184 -11.70 -23.81 20.43
N LEU A 185 -11.79 -25.03 20.96
CA LEU A 185 -11.45 -25.33 22.36
C LEU A 185 -9.99 -25.01 22.72
N LYS A 186 -9.09 -24.89 21.74
CA LYS A 186 -7.64 -24.70 21.95
C LYS A 186 -7.15 -23.28 21.67
N ASN A 187 -7.80 -22.56 20.75
CA ASN A 187 -7.50 -21.17 20.41
C ASN A 187 -8.74 -20.31 20.67
N LYS A 188 -8.58 -19.33 21.56
CA LYS A 188 -9.59 -18.27 21.77
C LYS A 188 -9.94 -17.60 20.45
N ASN A 189 -11.20 -17.20 20.30
CA ASN A 189 -11.68 -16.31 19.25
C ASN A 189 -10.67 -15.19 19.02
N GLY A 190 -10.06 -15.16 17.84
CA GLY A 190 -8.93 -14.29 17.58
C GLY A 190 -8.81 -13.98 16.11
N ALA A 191 -8.60 -12.70 15.81
CA ALA A 191 -8.15 -12.28 14.51
C ALA A 191 -6.77 -12.87 14.22
N TRP A 192 -6.53 -13.30 12.99
CA TRP A 192 -5.28 -13.97 12.61
C TRP A 192 -4.54 -13.30 11.45
N GLY A 193 -5.28 -12.60 10.58
CA GLY A 193 -4.72 -11.87 9.45
C GLY A 193 -5.38 -10.50 9.32
N ALA A 194 -4.60 -9.49 8.97
CA ALA A 194 -5.11 -8.15 8.67
C ALA A 194 -4.37 -7.52 7.50
N ALA A 195 -5.11 -6.73 6.71
CA ALA A 195 -4.58 -5.88 5.65
C ALA A 195 -4.95 -4.42 5.94
N CYS A 196 -4.04 -3.51 5.61
CA CYS A 196 -4.21 -2.07 5.81
C CYS A 196 -3.84 -1.37 4.51
N THR A 197 -4.78 -0.59 3.98
CA THR A 197 -4.66 0.00 2.65
C THR A 197 -5.01 1.48 2.70
N LEU A 198 -4.05 2.35 2.36
CA LEU A 198 -4.29 3.78 2.16
C LEU A 198 -4.58 4.03 0.68
N ARG A 199 -5.56 4.87 0.36
CA ARG A 199 -5.87 5.24 -1.02
C ARG A 199 -6.10 6.74 -1.19
N VAL A 200 -5.47 7.32 -2.20
CA VAL A 200 -5.74 8.64 -2.76
C VAL A 200 -6.76 8.47 -3.88
N HIS A 201 -7.89 9.16 -3.78
CA HIS A 201 -9.01 9.01 -4.71
C HIS A 201 -9.09 10.16 -5.70
N ASP A 202 -9.14 9.80 -6.98
CA ASP A 202 -9.49 10.68 -8.09
C ASP A 202 -8.75 12.02 -8.15
N LEU A 203 -7.46 12.01 -7.81
CA LEU A 203 -6.60 13.20 -7.85
C LEU A 203 -6.49 13.69 -9.30
N THR A 204 -7.13 14.81 -9.61
CA THR A 204 -7.28 15.34 -10.96
C THR A 204 -6.36 16.52 -11.17
N VAL A 205 -5.34 16.34 -12.01
CA VAL A 205 -4.31 17.37 -12.25
C VAL A 205 -4.23 17.70 -13.75
N PRO A 206 -4.36 18.99 -14.14
CA PRO A 206 -4.13 19.42 -15.51
C PRO A 206 -2.63 19.44 -15.84
N ILE A 207 -2.16 18.54 -16.71
CA ILE A 207 -0.74 18.36 -17.04
C ILE A 207 -0.48 18.27 -18.54
N ILE A 208 0.76 18.52 -18.95
CA ILE A 208 1.21 18.35 -20.33
C ILE A 208 1.67 16.90 -20.51
N ILE A 209 0.89 16.09 -21.23
CA ILE A 209 1.18 14.66 -21.42
C ILE A 209 0.72 14.14 -22.77
N GLY A 210 1.60 13.45 -23.49
CA GLY A 210 1.28 12.83 -24.77
C GLY A 210 2.48 12.64 -25.69
N MET A 211 2.33 11.72 -26.64
CA MET A 211 3.33 11.43 -27.67
C MET A 211 3.24 12.42 -28.83
N LEU A 212 2.04 12.94 -29.11
CA LEU A 212 1.80 13.80 -30.26
C LEU A 212 2.10 15.26 -29.90
N ASP A 213 2.75 16.01 -30.78
CA ASP A 213 3.10 17.41 -30.53
C ASP A 213 1.89 18.26 -30.13
N LYS A 214 0.72 18.02 -30.73
CA LYS A 214 -0.53 18.70 -30.38
C LYS A 214 -0.95 18.47 -28.92
N GLU A 215 -0.68 17.29 -28.36
CA GLU A 215 -0.96 16.96 -26.96
C GLU A 215 -0.01 17.70 -26.02
N ARG A 216 1.13 18.14 -26.53
CA ARG A 216 2.18 18.84 -25.78
C ARG A 216 2.02 20.36 -25.73
N VAL A 217 1.01 20.91 -26.42
CA VAL A 217 0.74 22.36 -26.45
C VAL A 217 -0.25 22.78 -25.36
N ARG A 218 -1.11 21.88 -24.88
CA ARG A 218 -2.18 22.20 -23.92
C ARG A 218 -2.25 21.18 -22.80
N LYS A 219 -2.57 21.67 -21.60
CA LYS A 219 -2.80 20.83 -20.43
C LYS A 219 -4.08 20.02 -20.62
N GLN A 220 -4.02 18.77 -20.17
CA GLN A 220 -5.12 17.81 -20.18
C GLN A 220 -5.30 17.29 -18.76
N ASN A 221 -6.53 17.03 -18.36
CA ASN A 221 -6.80 16.46 -17.05
C ASN A 221 -6.34 15.00 -17.02
N VAL A 222 -5.54 14.66 -16.02
CA VAL A 222 -5.20 13.27 -15.68
C VAL A 222 -5.74 12.99 -14.29
N VAL A 223 -6.45 11.87 -14.16
CA VAL A 223 -6.99 11.38 -12.88
C VAL A 223 -6.06 10.31 -12.36
N ALA A 224 -5.56 10.48 -11.14
CA ALA A 224 -4.68 9.54 -10.46
C ALA A 224 -5.39 8.91 -9.24
N ASN A 225 -5.39 7.59 -9.23
CA ASN A 225 -5.78 6.77 -8.08
C ASN A 225 -4.54 6.02 -7.59
N VAL A 226 -4.12 6.28 -6.35
CA VAL A 226 -2.92 5.65 -5.77
C VAL A 226 -3.32 4.86 -4.53
N GLU A 227 -3.02 3.57 -4.52
CA GLU A 227 -3.28 2.65 -3.43
C GLU A 227 -1.95 2.15 -2.85
N ILE A 228 -1.80 2.23 -1.53
CA ILE A 228 -0.64 1.74 -0.79
C ILE A 228 -1.12 0.62 0.12
N ASP A 229 -0.79 -0.61 -0.25
CA ASP A 229 -1.12 -1.81 0.49
C ASP A 229 -0.03 -2.13 1.53
N ARG A 230 -0.40 -2.82 2.61
CA ARG A 230 0.40 -2.93 3.84
C ARG A 230 0.85 -1.54 4.32
N TYR A 231 -0.04 -0.57 4.28
CA TYR A 231 0.26 0.77 4.75
C TYR A 231 0.50 0.74 6.26
N GLN A 232 1.69 1.15 6.66
CA GLN A 232 2.10 1.28 8.03
C GLN A 232 2.71 2.66 8.20
N SER A 233 2.07 3.52 8.98
CA SER A 233 2.56 4.88 9.21
C SER A 233 2.65 5.20 10.68
N ILE A 234 3.71 5.93 11.01
CA ILE A 234 3.79 6.74 12.23
C ILE A 234 3.19 8.11 11.90
N GLY A 235 1.99 8.36 12.42
CA GLY A 235 1.30 9.62 12.22
C GLY A 235 0.65 9.78 10.84
N ASP A 236 0.45 11.03 10.47
CA ASP A 236 -0.51 11.44 9.45
C ASP A 236 0.11 11.67 8.06
N LEU A 237 0.66 10.63 7.42
CA LEU A 237 1.43 10.80 6.18
C LEU A 237 0.62 10.97 4.89
N HIS A 238 -0.71 10.84 4.92
CA HIS A 238 -1.50 10.88 3.69
C HIS A 238 -1.35 12.20 2.92
N TRP A 239 -1.19 13.30 3.65
CA TRP A 239 -0.94 14.60 3.06
C TRP A 239 0.38 14.65 2.30
N ASP A 240 1.48 14.14 2.89
CA ASP A 240 2.78 14.12 2.22
C ASP A 240 2.77 13.23 0.97
N ILE A 241 2.00 12.13 1.01
CA ILE A 241 1.79 11.24 -0.13
C ILE A 241 1.06 11.98 -1.25
N GLU A 242 -0.06 12.62 -0.95
CA GLU A 242 -0.83 13.38 -1.94
C GLU A 242 0.02 14.51 -2.56
N GLN A 243 0.72 15.28 -1.73
CA GLN A 243 1.58 16.37 -2.19
C GLN A 243 2.72 15.85 -3.08
N MET A 244 3.34 14.73 -2.73
CA MET A 244 4.37 14.09 -3.56
C MET A 244 3.83 13.67 -4.94
N ILE A 245 2.61 13.10 -4.98
CA ILE A 245 1.95 12.71 -6.22
C ILE A 245 1.63 13.96 -7.06
N LEU A 246 0.96 14.95 -6.45
CA LEU A 246 0.55 16.19 -7.08
C LEU A 246 1.76 16.90 -7.72
N ARG A 247 2.82 17.15 -6.94
CA ARG A 247 4.03 17.80 -7.44
C ARG A 247 4.72 17.01 -8.54
N THR A 248 4.74 15.68 -8.44
CA THR A 248 5.29 14.84 -9.52
C THR A 248 4.51 15.01 -10.81
N MET A 249 3.18 15.10 -10.74
CA MET A 249 2.33 15.35 -11.91
C MET A 249 2.52 16.77 -12.45
N GLU A 250 2.54 17.79 -11.59
CA GLU A 250 2.65 19.21 -11.99
C GLU A 250 3.99 19.57 -12.63
N GLU A 251 5.10 19.10 -12.07
CA GLU A 251 6.46 19.51 -12.45
C GLU A 251 7.07 18.70 -13.59
N SER A 252 6.35 17.70 -14.09
CA SER A 252 6.87 16.78 -15.10
C SER A 252 6.09 16.87 -16.41
N SER A 253 6.80 16.71 -17.53
CA SER A 253 6.19 16.55 -18.85
C SER A 253 6.53 15.19 -19.42
N PHE A 254 5.61 14.22 -19.24
CA PHE A 254 5.79 12.87 -19.73
C PHE A 254 5.17 12.68 -21.11
N GLN A 255 5.71 11.75 -21.87
CA GLN A 255 5.08 11.34 -23.12
C GLN A 255 3.95 10.32 -22.89
N THR A 256 4.13 9.42 -21.92
CA THR A 256 3.24 8.29 -21.67
C THR A 256 2.72 8.27 -20.23
N LEU A 257 1.58 7.62 -19.99
CA LEU A 257 1.03 7.48 -18.63
C LEU A 257 1.85 6.48 -17.82
N GLU A 258 2.45 5.49 -18.47
CA GLU A 258 3.32 4.48 -17.91
C GLU A 258 4.53 5.14 -17.22
N ALA A 259 5.22 6.06 -17.91
CA ALA A 259 6.37 6.75 -17.35
C ALA A 259 5.99 7.66 -16.18
N LEU A 260 4.82 8.32 -16.26
CA LEU A 260 4.28 9.12 -15.16
C LEU A 260 3.94 8.25 -13.95
N ALA A 261 3.25 7.11 -14.16
CA ALA A 261 2.91 6.18 -13.09
C ALA A 261 4.17 5.64 -12.41
N GLU A 262 5.17 5.26 -13.21
CA GLU A 262 6.46 4.80 -12.69
C GLU A 262 7.14 5.87 -11.83
N GLN A 263 7.17 7.11 -12.30
CA GLN A 263 7.84 8.18 -11.56
C GLN A 263 7.08 8.60 -10.29
N ILE A 264 5.74 8.61 -10.32
CA ILE A 264 4.93 8.79 -9.10
C ILE A 264 5.30 7.72 -8.08
N GLY A 265 5.34 6.45 -8.49
CA GLY A 265 5.71 5.33 -7.63
C GLY A 265 7.10 5.54 -7.02
N LYS A 266 8.12 5.74 -7.87
CA LYS A 266 9.51 5.92 -7.45
C LYS A 266 9.66 7.04 -6.42
N ARG A 267 9.03 8.20 -6.64
CA ARG A 267 9.13 9.36 -5.75
C ARG A 267 8.39 9.15 -4.42
N VAL A 268 7.17 8.62 -4.44
CA VAL A 268 6.42 8.29 -3.22
C VAL A 268 7.17 7.27 -2.37
N THR A 269 7.69 6.20 -2.99
CA THR A 269 8.48 5.19 -2.27
C THR A 269 9.74 5.77 -1.66
N ARG A 270 10.54 6.47 -2.47
CA ARG A 270 11.87 6.92 -2.06
C ARG A 270 11.83 8.02 -1.01
N HIS A 271 10.90 8.96 -1.13
CA HIS A 271 10.89 10.16 -0.29
C HIS A 271 9.86 10.13 0.84
N ILE A 272 8.88 9.22 0.78
CA ILE A 272 7.87 9.09 1.83
C ILE A 272 7.94 7.71 2.52
N LEU A 273 7.76 6.61 1.77
CA LEU A 273 7.57 5.30 2.39
C LEU A 273 8.85 4.72 3.01
N ILE A 274 9.97 4.75 2.30
CA ILE A 274 11.25 4.25 2.83
C ILE A 274 11.64 5.05 4.09
N PRO A 275 11.70 6.40 4.08
CA PRO A 275 12.00 7.18 5.29
C PRO A 275 11.10 6.85 6.47
N ASN A 276 9.79 6.71 6.25
CA ASN A 276 8.85 6.38 7.33
C ASN A 276 9.11 4.98 7.90
N LEU A 277 9.34 4.00 7.02
CA LEU A 277 9.63 2.65 7.44
C LEU A 277 10.95 2.57 8.23
N ILE A 278 11.98 3.30 7.81
CA ILE A 278 13.24 3.39 8.56
C ILE A 278 13.02 4.05 9.94
N ALA A 279 12.26 5.15 9.98
CA ALA A 279 11.93 5.83 11.24
C ALA A 279 11.18 4.89 12.20
N LYS A 280 10.26 4.09 11.67
CA LYS A 280 9.53 3.08 12.45
C LYS A 280 10.45 2.04 13.05
N VAL A 281 11.24 1.36 12.22
CA VAL A 281 12.16 0.32 12.70
C VAL A 281 13.19 0.88 13.69
N ARG A 282 13.66 2.12 13.51
CA ARG A 282 14.53 2.79 14.49
C ARG A 282 13.83 3.01 15.83
N SER A 283 12.59 3.47 15.82
CA SER A 283 11.81 3.71 17.04
C SER A 283 11.50 2.42 17.81
N GLU A 284 11.32 1.30 17.10
CA GLU A 284 11.11 -0.03 17.68
C GLU A 284 12.44 -0.64 18.17
N SER A 285 13.53 -0.44 17.43
CA SER A 285 14.88 -0.85 17.81
C SER A 285 15.36 -0.22 19.11
N ALA A 286 15.03 1.06 19.35
CA ALA A 286 15.34 1.75 20.60
C ALA A 286 14.64 1.11 21.82
N LYS A 287 13.52 0.40 21.61
CA LYS A 287 12.78 -0.31 22.66
C LYS A 287 13.24 -1.76 22.83
N ALA A 288 13.74 -2.38 21.75
CA ALA A 288 14.01 -3.82 21.68
C ALA A 288 15.51 -4.23 21.62
N ASN A 289 16.44 -3.29 21.83
CA ASN A 289 17.89 -3.56 21.76
C ASN A 289 18.31 -4.18 20.41
N ASN A 290 17.66 -3.75 19.33
CA ASN A 290 17.79 -4.36 18.01
C ASN A 290 19.07 -3.90 17.28
N LYS A 291 19.58 -4.72 16.36
CA LYS A 291 20.87 -4.52 15.66
C LYS A 291 20.80 -3.51 14.51
N TRP A 292 19.75 -2.70 14.41
CA TRP A 292 19.47 -1.88 13.24
C TRP A 292 20.61 -0.92 12.87
N GLU A 293 21.20 -0.26 13.86
CA GLU A 293 22.32 0.67 13.64
C GLU A 293 23.63 -0.02 13.23
N SER A 294 23.74 -1.34 13.41
CA SER A 294 24.92 -2.11 12.98
C SER A 294 24.92 -2.49 11.50
N TYR A 295 23.78 -2.35 10.79
CA TYR A 295 23.72 -2.66 9.37
C TYR A 295 24.48 -1.62 8.53
N SER A 296 25.01 -2.05 7.38
CA SER A 296 25.73 -1.18 6.45
C SER A 296 24.84 -0.04 5.92
N ASP A 297 25.45 1.11 5.66
CA ASP A 297 24.84 2.22 4.92
C ASP A 297 24.66 1.88 3.44
N ASP A 298 25.49 0.97 2.91
CA ASP A 298 25.29 0.41 1.59
C ASP A 298 24.16 -0.63 1.62
N TYR A 299 23.04 -0.24 1.03
CA TYR A 299 21.83 -1.04 0.91
C TYR A 299 22.08 -2.41 0.25
N LYS A 300 23.12 -2.56 -0.59
CA LYS A 300 23.46 -3.86 -1.20
C LYS A 300 24.03 -4.87 -0.21
N MET A 301 24.65 -4.37 0.86
CA MET A 301 25.31 -5.19 1.89
C MET A 301 24.36 -5.57 3.05
N VAL A 302 23.15 -5.00 3.08
CA VAL A 302 22.19 -5.28 4.13
C VAL A 302 21.53 -6.65 3.87
N PRO A 303 21.48 -7.55 4.87
CA PRO A 303 20.84 -8.85 4.71
C PRO A 303 19.31 -8.73 4.82
N TRP A 304 18.66 -8.06 3.86
CA TRP A 304 17.24 -7.68 3.93
C TRP A 304 16.28 -8.81 4.28
N LYS A 305 16.53 -10.04 3.80
CA LYS A 305 15.72 -11.24 4.13
C LYS A 305 15.72 -11.60 5.62
N LYS A 306 16.71 -11.14 6.37
CA LYS A 306 16.84 -11.34 7.83
C LYS A 306 16.36 -10.12 8.63
N THR A 307 15.96 -9.05 7.94
CA THR A 307 15.45 -7.83 8.58
C THR A 307 13.93 -7.85 8.59
N GLU A 308 13.33 -7.17 9.57
CA GLU A 308 11.86 -7.04 9.66
C GLU A 308 11.27 -6.24 8.49
N ILE A 309 12.07 -5.37 7.86
CA ILE A 309 11.71 -4.53 6.71
C ILE A 309 10.99 -5.33 5.62
N ILE A 310 11.42 -6.55 5.32
CA ILE A 310 10.85 -7.36 4.24
C ILE A 310 9.35 -7.65 4.44
N ASN A 311 8.90 -7.74 5.69
CA ASN A 311 7.51 -8.02 6.05
C ASN A 311 6.66 -6.75 6.17
N LEU A 312 7.31 -5.60 6.37
CA LEU A 312 6.66 -4.30 6.57
C LEU A 312 6.56 -3.48 5.27
N CYS A 313 7.33 -3.82 4.24
CA CYS A 313 7.32 -3.10 2.97
C CYS A 313 5.95 -3.12 2.29
N SER A 314 5.50 -1.93 1.88
CA SER A 314 4.25 -1.72 1.18
C SER A 314 4.32 -2.10 -0.29
N THR A 315 3.17 -2.36 -0.90
CA THR A 315 3.04 -2.44 -2.36
C THR A 315 2.24 -1.24 -2.83
N ILE A 316 2.72 -0.52 -3.83
CA ILE A 316 2.02 0.65 -4.38
C ILE A 316 1.34 0.25 -5.68
N LYS A 317 0.06 0.53 -5.81
CA LYS A 317 -0.69 0.43 -7.06
C LYS A 317 -1.08 1.83 -7.53
N ILE A 318 -0.84 2.13 -8.79
CA ILE A 318 -1.11 3.43 -9.40
C ILE A 318 -1.97 3.19 -10.63
N LYS A 319 -3.12 3.85 -10.66
CA LYS A 319 -4.02 3.88 -11.81
C LYS A 319 -4.11 5.31 -12.31
N LEU A 320 -3.78 5.54 -13.58
CA LEU A 320 -3.88 6.85 -14.22
C LEU A 320 -4.84 6.78 -15.40
N GLU A 321 -5.70 7.78 -15.54
CA GLU A 321 -6.71 7.86 -16.60
C GLU A 321 -6.71 9.26 -17.22
N LYS A 322 -6.96 9.34 -18.54
CA LYS A 322 -7.16 10.60 -19.25
C LYS A 322 -8.63 10.76 -19.66
N PRO A 323 -9.50 11.24 -18.76
CA PRO A 323 -10.91 11.41 -19.09
C PRO A 323 -11.11 12.45 -20.20
N GLY A 324 -12.11 12.24 -21.05
CA GLY A 324 -12.57 13.23 -22.02
C GLY A 324 -11.74 13.38 -23.29
N ILE A 325 -10.73 12.50 -23.52
CA ILE A 325 -10.02 12.44 -24.81
C ILE A 325 -10.87 11.78 -25.88
N TYR A 326 -11.52 10.68 -25.52
CA TYR A 326 -12.46 9.98 -26.39
C TYR A 326 -13.87 10.07 -25.80
N ILE A 327 -14.88 10.09 -26.67
CA ILE A 327 -16.29 10.18 -26.27
C ILE A 327 -16.79 8.81 -25.76
N ASP A 328 -16.26 7.73 -26.32
CA ASP A 328 -16.69 6.36 -26.12
C ASP A 328 -15.83 5.59 -25.10
N THR A 329 -14.69 6.16 -24.67
CA THR A 329 -13.79 5.47 -23.73
C THR A 329 -12.87 6.43 -22.97
N THR A 330 -12.34 5.94 -21.84
CA THR A 330 -11.31 6.61 -21.05
C THR A 330 -10.05 5.75 -21.08
N PRO A 331 -8.98 6.18 -21.78
CA PRO A 331 -7.73 5.45 -21.78
C PRO A 331 -7.02 5.63 -20.44
N GLY A 332 -6.32 4.58 -20.00
CA GLY A 332 -5.59 4.59 -18.75
C GLY A 332 -4.58 3.45 -18.63
N VAL A 333 -3.79 3.52 -17.58
CA VAL A 333 -2.80 2.50 -17.20
C VAL A 333 -2.99 2.16 -15.73
N GLU A 334 -2.76 0.88 -15.38
CA GLU A 334 -2.61 0.44 -14.00
C GLU A 334 -1.25 -0.24 -13.84
N MET A 335 -0.48 0.18 -12.85
CA MET A 335 0.83 -0.38 -12.53
C MET A 335 0.91 -0.72 -11.04
N THR A 336 1.59 -1.82 -10.71
CA THR A 336 1.87 -2.21 -9.32
C THR A 336 3.38 -2.30 -9.10
N MET A 337 3.86 -1.71 -8.01
CA MET A 337 5.25 -1.64 -7.61
C MET A 337 5.44 -2.26 -6.22
N ASP A 338 6.27 -3.29 -6.16
CA ASP A 338 6.72 -3.93 -4.93
C ASP A 338 8.03 -3.29 -4.45
N ILE A 339 7.97 -2.59 -3.32
CA ILE A 339 9.10 -1.80 -2.82
C ILE A 339 10.09 -2.63 -1.99
N ARG A 340 9.84 -3.94 -1.81
CA ARG A 340 10.73 -4.80 -1.03
C ARG A 340 12.17 -4.71 -1.58
N PRO A 341 13.19 -4.57 -0.71
CA PRO A 341 14.59 -4.46 -1.11
C PRO A 341 15.16 -5.83 -1.50
N LEU A 342 14.62 -6.41 -2.57
CA LEU A 342 15.06 -7.67 -3.14
C LEU A 342 16.07 -7.36 -4.27
N PRO A 343 17.25 -8.01 -4.31
CA PRO A 343 18.27 -7.72 -5.34
C PRO A 343 17.80 -7.91 -6.79
N ASN A 344 16.76 -8.72 -7.01
CA ASN A 344 16.15 -8.95 -8.31
C ASN A 344 14.93 -8.04 -8.60
N SER A 345 14.58 -7.14 -7.67
CA SER A 345 13.53 -6.14 -7.89
C SER A 345 14.06 -5.00 -8.75
N PRO A 346 13.32 -4.54 -9.77
CA PRO A 346 13.70 -3.34 -10.53
C PRO A 346 13.67 -2.05 -9.68
N TYR A 347 13.21 -2.14 -8.43
CA TYR A 347 13.11 -1.01 -7.51
C TYR A 347 14.14 -1.09 -6.36
N PHE A 348 15.08 -2.04 -6.43
CA PHE A 348 16.10 -2.20 -5.38
C PHE A 348 16.94 -0.94 -5.20
N SER A 349 17.24 -0.26 -6.30
CA SER A 349 18.01 0.99 -6.37
C SER A 349 17.37 2.14 -5.58
N LEU A 350 16.05 2.12 -5.35
CA LEU A 350 15.34 3.11 -4.52
C LEU A 350 15.82 3.14 -3.07
N TRP A 351 16.43 2.05 -2.59
CA TRP A 351 17.00 1.94 -1.24
C TRP A 351 18.40 2.54 -1.11
N LYS A 352 19.01 3.05 -2.20
CA LYS A 352 20.30 3.73 -2.15
C LYS A 352 20.25 4.90 -1.17
N GLY A 353 21.08 4.82 -0.13
CA GLY A 353 21.16 5.83 0.93
C GLY A 353 20.00 5.83 1.91
N TYR A 354 19.26 4.70 2.04
CA TYR A 354 18.03 4.59 2.86
C TYR A 354 18.08 5.25 4.24
N LYS A 355 19.22 5.20 4.95
CA LYS A 355 19.37 5.82 6.28
C LYS A 355 19.33 7.35 6.28
N ARG A 356 19.67 7.97 5.14
CA ARG A 356 19.75 9.43 4.94
C ARG A 356 18.57 10.00 4.17
N LEU A 357 17.70 9.14 3.63
CA LEU A 357 16.49 9.60 2.97
C LEU A 357 15.59 10.30 4.00
N SER A 358 14.98 11.39 3.57
CA SER A 358 14.11 12.22 4.39
C SER A 358 12.82 12.50 3.64
N THR A 359 11.78 12.80 4.41
CA THR A 359 10.51 13.32 3.90
C THR A 359 10.59 14.85 3.85
N PRO A 360 10.05 15.49 2.81
CA PRO A 360 9.97 16.93 2.77
C PRO A 360 9.28 17.51 4.01
N LYS A 361 9.70 18.71 4.42
CA LYS A 361 9.02 19.41 5.52
C LYS A 361 7.67 19.95 5.04
N ARG A 362 6.75 20.12 5.98
CA ARG A 362 5.47 20.82 5.77
C ARG A 362 5.59 22.28 6.21
N PRO A 363 4.95 23.23 5.50
CA PRO A 363 4.38 23.06 4.16
C PRO A 363 5.48 22.75 3.11
N PHE A 364 5.11 22.10 2.01
CA PHE A 364 6.06 21.82 0.93
C PHE A 364 6.34 23.11 0.14
N GLU A 365 7.51 23.70 0.38
CA GLU A 365 7.93 24.95 -0.26
C GLU A 365 8.89 24.69 -1.44
N GLY A 366 8.68 25.40 -2.56
CA GLY A 366 9.54 25.34 -3.75
C GLY A 366 9.20 24.22 -4.73
N SER A 367 10.11 23.96 -5.66
CA SER A 367 10.00 22.86 -6.63
C SER A 367 10.47 21.53 -6.03
N LEU A 368 9.72 20.48 -6.31
CA LEU A 368 10.09 19.10 -6.01
C LEU A 368 11.42 18.71 -6.64
N ASN A 369 11.67 19.09 -7.89
CA ASN A 369 12.95 18.80 -8.54
C ASN A 369 14.14 19.48 -7.82
N GLU A 370 13.99 20.74 -7.39
CA GLU A 370 15.02 21.45 -6.61
C GLU A 370 15.25 20.80 -5.25
N TRP A 371 14.17 20.42 -4.57
CA TRP A 371 14.25 19.73 -3.28
C TRP A 371 14.93 18.36 -3.43
N ILE A 372 14.60 17.59 -4.47
CA ILE A 372 15.23 16.30 -4.77
C ILE A 372 16.72 16.51 -5.06
N ALA A 373 17.10 17.50 -5.86
CA ALA A 373 18.50 17.79 -6.17
C ALA A 373 19.33 18.09 -4.91
N LYS A 374 18.74 18.80 -3.94
CA LYS A 374 19.40 19.15 -2.67
C LYS A 374 19.49 17.97 -1.69
N ASN A 375 18.53 17.05 -1.70
CA ASN A 375 18.41 15.98 -0.69
C ASN A 375 18.76 14.58 -1.22
N SER A 376 19.07 14.45 -2.51
CA SER A 376 19.53 13.19 -3.08
C SER A 376 20.98 12.93 -2.67
N PRO A 377 21.30 11.77 -2.06
CA PRO A 377 22.69 11.40 -1.82
C PRO A 377 23.40 11.28 -3.18
N GLU A 378 24.51 11.99 -3.32
CA GLU A 378 25.28 12.23 -4.57
C GLU A 378 25.22 11.08 -5.61
N GLY A 379 24.94 11.46 -6.86
CA GLY A 379 25.12 10.59 -8.04
C GLY A 379 23.96 9.66 -8.38
N MET A 380 22.72 10.16 -8.39
CA MET A 380 21.66 9.55 -9.21
C MET A 380 21.10 10.65 -10.12
N THR A 381 21.61 10.72 -11.35
CA THR A 381 20.83 11.31 -12.43
C THR A 381 19.72 10.31 -12.79
N GLU A 382 18.54 10.77 -13.23
CA GLU A 382 17.41 9.87 -13.59
C GLU A 382 17.83 8.75 -14.56
N GLY A 383 18.85 8.98 -15.39
CA GLY A 383 19.45 7.98 -16.30
C GLY A 383 20.24 6.86 -15.63
N ASP A 384 20.86 7.11 -14.47
CA ASP A 384 21.66 6.11 -13.73
C ASP A 384 20.79 5.01 -13.12
N SER A 385 19.55 5.31 -12.72
CA SER A 385 18.61 4.30 -12.23
C SER A 385 18.28 3.31 -13.34
N THR A 386 17.92 3.79 -14.54
CA THR A 386 17.58 2.94 -15.69
C THR A 386 18.73 2.01 -16.10
N MET A 387 19.97 2.51 -16.14
CA MET A 387 21.14 1.69 -16.49
C MET A 387 21.51 0.69 -15.39
N LEU A 388 21.38 1.09 -14.12
CA LEU A 388 21.60 0.20 -12.98
C LEU A 388 20.52 -0.88 -12.88
N ASP A 389 19.26 -0.53 -13.14
CA ASP A 389 18.12 -1.44 -13.16
C ASP A 389 18.25 -2.43 -14.32
N LEU A 390 18.69 -2.00 -15.51
CA LEU A 390 19.01 -2.89 -16.65
C LEU A 390 20.20 -3.80 -16.36
N ALA A 391 21.26 -3.29 -15.73
CA ALA A 391 22.42 -4.10 -15.35
C ALA A 391 22.05 -5.16 -14.29
N GLN A 392 21.21 -4.80 -13.31
CA GLN A 392 20.71 -5.72 -12.28
C GLN A 392 19.74 -6.76 -12.86
N GLN A 393 18.88 -6.36 -13.81
CA GLN A 393 18.04 -7.31 -14.57
C GLN A 393 18.91 -8.30 -15.35
N MET A 394 20.01 -7.83 -15.94
CA MET A 394 20.95 -8.70 -16.66
C MET A 394 21.66 -9.67 -15.71
N GLU A 395 22.10 -9.22 -14.54
CA GLU A 395 22.69 -10.10 -13.51
C GLU A 395 21.69 -11.14 -12.98
N ALA A 396 20.45 -10.74 -12.70
CA ALA A 396 19.40 -11.65 -12.25
C ALA A 396 19.04 -12.68 -13.33
N PHE A 397 19.00 -12.26 -14.59
CA PHE A 397 18.76 -13.15 -15.73
C PHE A 397 19.92 -14.13 -15.93
N GLN A 398 21.17 -13.68 -15.79
CA GLN A 398 22.35 -14.55 -15.81
C GLN A 398 22.35 -15.58 -14.67
N ALA A 399 21.91 -15.17 -13.47
CA ALA A 399 21.78 -16.08 -12.33
C ALA A 399 20.71 -17.17 -12.58
N SER A 400 19.55 -16.80 -13.15
CA SER A 400 18.51 -17.76 -13.53
C SER A 400 18.96 -18.73 -14.62
N LEU A 401 19.73 -18.25 -15.61
CA LEU A 401 20.36 -19.09 -16.64
C LEU A 401 21.37 -20.07 -16.05
N ALA A 402 22.18 -19.63 -15.08
CA ALA A 402 23.14 -20.49 -14.38
C ALA A 402 22.44 -21.58 -13.56
N GLU A 403 21.33 -21.25 -12.90
CA GLU A 403 20.51 -22.21 -12.15
C GLU A 403 19.82 -23.22 -13.09
N SER A 404 19.28 -22.77 -14.22
CA SER A 404 18.70 -23.65 -15.24
C SER A 404 19.74 -24.59 -15.85
N ARG A 405 20.97 -24.12 -16.10
CA ARG A 405 22.09 -24.95 -16.61
C ARG A 405 22.56 -25.98 -15.59
N ARG A 406 22.60 -25.61 -14.29
CA ARG A 406 22.89 -26.56 -13.21
C ARG A 406 21.85 -27.68 -13.16
N PHE A 407 20.57 -27.32 -13.22
CA PHE A 407 19.48 -28.29 -13.25
C PHE A 407 19.58 -29.26 -14.44
N THR A 408 19.88 -28.77 -15.65
CA THR A 408 20.09 -29.64 -16.83
C THR A 408 21.30 -30.56 -16.64
N SER A 409 22.39 -30.04 -16.09
CA SER A 409 23.60 -30.85 -15.83
C SER A 409 23.37 -31.94 -14.76
N GLU A 410 22.57 -31.65 -13.73
CA GLU A 410 22.22 -32.62 -12.68
C GLU A 410 21.33 -33.74 -13.23
N VAL A 411 20.37 -33.41 -14.11
CA VAL A 411 19.50 -34.39 -14.78
C VAL A 411 20.30 -35.30 -15.72
N ILE A 412 21.30 -34.76 -16.44
CA ILE A 412 22.16 -35.53 -17.35
C ILE A 412 23.19 -36.40 -16.61
N SER A 413 23.61 -36.00 -15.40
CA SER A 413 24.62 -36.72 -14.62
C SER A 413 24.12 -37.92 -13.79
N ARG A 414 22.81 -38.17 -13.74
CA ARG A 414 22.27 -39.35 -13.02
C ARG A 414 22.52 -40.63 -13.83
N PRO A 415 23.24 -41.65 -13.30
CA PRO A 415 23.39 -42.91 -13.99
C PRO A 415 22.04 -43.63 -14.06
N SER A 416 21.67 -44.06 -15.26
CA SER A 416 20.46 -44.86 -15.50
C SER A 416 20.54 -46.20 -14.75
N SER A 417 19.73 -46.37 -13.72
CA SER A 417 19.35 -47.69 -13.23
C SER A 417 17.82 -47.82 -13.19
N SER A 418 17.37 -48.94 -13.73
CA SER A 418 15.99 -49.41 -13.90
C SER A 418 15.18 -48.83 -15.06
N SER A 419 14.88 -49.74 -15.98
CA SER A 419 14.01 -49.66 -17.13
C SER A 419 12.54 -49.45 -16.73
N LYS A 420 11.92 -48.41 -17.28
CA LYS A 420 10.49 -48.35 -17.64
C LYS A 420 10.24 -47.15 -18.55
N SER A 421 9.72 -47.45 -19.74
CA SER A 421 9.09 -46.58 -20.77
C SER A 421 9.16 -45.06 -20.58
N ILE A 422 9.86 -44.38 -21.50
CA ILE A 422 9.90 -42.91 -21.64
C ILE A 422 8.65 -42.44 -22.43
N PRO A 423 7.82 -41.50 -21.92
CA PRO A 423 6.93 -40.70 -22.74
C PRO A 423 7.57 -39.33 -23.08
N GLY A 424 7.78 -39.08 -24.37
CA GLY A 424 7.54 -37.82 -25.10
C GLY A 424 7.89 -36.41 -24.56
N GLY A 425 8.71 -36.22 -23.53
CA GLY A 425 8.95 -34.89 -22.92
C GLY A 425 10.20 -34.11 -23.38
N LEU A 426 11.22 -34.79 -23.89
CA LEU A 426 12.57 -34.21 -24.03
C LEU A 426 12.74 -33.15 -25.14
N LYS A 427 11.78 -33.00 -26.07
CA LYS A 427 11.89 -32.00 -27.16
C LYS A 427 11.45 -30.58 -26.76
N ASN A 428 10.72 -30.41 -25.65
CA ASN A 428 10.24 -29.08 -25.23
C ASN A 428 11.27 -28.31 -24.40
N GLU A 429 12.19 -28.96 -23.71
CA GLU A 429 13.14 -28.30 -22.79
C GLU A 429 14.34 -27.68 -23.52
N GLU A 430 14.88 -28.32 -24.57
CA GLU A 430 15.87 -27.69 -25.46
C GLU A 430 15.29 -26.45 -26.15
N SER A 431 13.98 -26.45 -26.45
CA SER A 431 13.29 -25.29 -27.02
C SER A 431 13.20 -24.12 -26.04
N GLY A 432 13.05 -24.39 -24.74
CA GLY A 432 13.02 -23.37 -23.69
C GLY A 432 14.38 -22.71 -23.45
N LEU A 433 15.47 -23.50 -23.53
CA LEU A 433 16.83 -22.99 -23.37
C LEU A 433 17.26 -22.16 -24.58
N ALA A 434 16.85 -22.56 -25.79
CA ALA A 434 17.04 -21.78 -27.01
C ALA A 434 16.20 -20.49 -27.03
N ASP A 435 14.97 -20.51 -26.51
CA ASP A 435 14.11 -19.31 -26.40
C ASP A 435 14.67 -18.32 -25.36
N LEU A 436 15.19 -18.81 -24.23
CA LEU A 436 15.88 -17.99 -23.23
C LEU A 436 17.18 -17.37 -23.77
N GLN A 437 17.95 -18.13 -24.55
CA GLN A 437 19.17 -17.64 -25.18
C GLN A 437 18.87 -16.57 -26.25
N ARG A 438 17.80 -16.75 -27.03
CA ARG A 438 17.35 -15.75 -28.01
C ARG A 438 16.85 -14.47 -27.35
N LYS A 439 16.15 -14.59 -26.21
CA LYS A 439 15.76 -13.45 -25.36
C LYS A 439 16.99 -12.72 -24.81
N MET A 440 18.05 -13.45 -24.43
CA MET A 440 19.32 -12.87 -23.98
C MET A 440 19.98 -12.01 -25.07
N GLU A 441 20.06 -12.52 -26.30
CA GLU A 441 20.67 -11.81 -27.43
C GLU A 441 19.87 -10.56 -27.79
N SER A 442 18.53 -10.65 -27.80
CA SER A 442 17.65 -9.51 -28.02
C SER A 442 17.79 -8.44 -26.92
N PHE A 443 17.97 -8.87 -25.67
CA PHE A 443 18.13 -7.96 -24.53
C PHE A 443 19.51 -7.29 -24.53
N GLN A 444 20.58 -8.01 -24.86
CA GLN A 444 21.93 -7.46 -25.03
C GLN A 444 22.00 -6.43 -26.17
N ALA A 445 21.30 -6.69 -27.28
CA ALA A 445 21.18 -5.72 -28.36
C ALA A 445 20.44 -4.45 -27.92
N GLY A 446 19.35 -4.58 -27.16
CA GLY A 446 18.62 -3.45 -26.57
C GLY A 446 19.47 -2.64 -25.59
N PHE A 447 20.25 -3.31 -24.74
CA PHE A 447 21.17 -2.66 -23.79
C PHE A 447 22.28 -1.89 -24.51
N ALA A 448 22.88 -2.47 -25.56
CA ALA A 448 23.89 -1.80 -26.36
C ALA A 448 23.34 -0.55 -27.07
N GLN A 449 22.11 -0.63 -27.59
CA GLN A 449 21.44 0.50 -28.23
C GLN A 449 21.12 1.61 -27.22
N SER A 450 20.62 1.26 -26.02
CA SER A 450 20.34 2.24 -24.98
C SER A 450 21.62 2.92 -24.48
N LYS A 451 22.72 2.17 -24.32
CA LYS A 451 24.02 2.72 -23.94
C LYS A 451 24.53 3.71 -24.98
N LYS A 452 24.41 3.37 -26.27
CA LYS A 452 24.79 4.26 -27.38
C LYS A 452 23.99 5.57 -27.37
N ASN A 453 22.68 5.50 -27.13
CA ASN A 453 21.83 6.69 -27.04
C ASN A 453 22.23 7.58 -25.85
N THR A 454 22.56 7.00 -24.69
CA THR A 454 23.02 7.75 -23.51
C THR A 454 24.39 8.41 -23.75
N ASP A 455 25.31 7.71 -24.40
CA ASP A 455 26.63 8.24 -24.76
C ASP A 455 26.50 9.42 -25.77
N GLU A 456 25.56 9.33 -26.73
CA GLU A 456 25.25 10.42 -27.67
C GLU A 456 24.63 11.66 -26.99
N ILE A 457 23.73 11.46 -26.02
CA ILE A 457 23.14 12.54 -25.22
C ILE A 457 24.22 13.24 -24.38
N ASN A 458 25.11 12.49 -23.75
CA ASN A 458 26.22 13.04 -22.96
C ASN A 458 27.25 13.78 -23.83
N ALA A 459 27.53 13.28 -25.04
CA ALA A 459 28.40 13.96 -26.00
C ALA A 459 27.79 15.30 -26.48
N GLN A 460 26.47 15.36 -26.69
CA GLN A 460 25.79 16.61 -27.04
C GLN A 460 25.84 17.64 -25.91
N ALA A 461 25.64 17.22 -24.65
CA ALA A 461 25.73 18.08 -23.48
C ALA A 461 27.15 18.68 -23.28
N GLN A 462 28.21 17.92 -23.56
CA GLN A 462 29.59 18.39 -23.48
C GLN A 462 29.96 19.36 -24.63
N SER A 463 29.35 19.20 -25.81
CA SER A 463 29.57 20.11 -26.95
C SER A 463 28.89 21.49 -26.78
N SER A 464 27.83 21.57 -25.97
CA SER A 464 27.13 22.84 -25.65
C SER A 464 27.83 23.70 -24.59
N HIS A 465 28.87 23.19 -23.92
CA HIS A 465 29.68 23.94 -22.95
C HIS A 465 31.05 24.39 -23.49
N SER A 466 31.29 24.18 -24.80
CA SER A 466 32.57 24.47 -25.47
C SER A 466 32.40 25.31 -26.74
N LYS A 467 31.51 26.32 -26.69
CA LYS A 467 31.58 27.47 -27.61
C LYS A 467 31.80 28.74 -26.77
N PRO A 468 32.87 29.52 -27.04
CA PRO A 468 33.16 30.76 -26.33
C PRO A 468 32.13 31.86 -26.58
#